data_AF-A0A7V9RG27-F1
#
_entry.id   AF-A0A7V9RG27-F1
#
_cell.length_a   1.000
_cell.length_b   1.000
_cell.length_c   1.000
_cell.angle_alpha   90.00
_cell.angle_beta   90.00
_cell.angle_gamma   90.00
#
_symmetry.space_group_name_H-M   'P 1'
#
loop_
_entity.id
_entity.type
_entity.pdbx_description
1 polymer ?
#
loop_
_entity_poly.entity_id
_entity_poly.type
_entity_poly.pdbx_seq_one_letter_code
_entity_poly.pdbx_strand_id
1 'polypeptide(L)' 'FREGISTSRIYIREGQESVGAVLVEMITGLQSAFTYVGATTIDQFHERAEVGVQTAAGYGEGTPHGKIRN' A
#
# COMPACT_ATOMS: atom_id res chain seq x y z
N PHE A 1 2.13 1.68 9.67
CA PHE A 1 0.78 2.29 9.72
C PHE A 1 -0.17 1.22 10.26
N ARG A 2 -0.99 1.53 11.28
CA ARG A 2 -2.18 0.74 11.62
C ARG A 2 -3.36 1.57 11.14
N GLU A 3 -4.11 1.04 10.19
CA GLU A 3 -5.30 1.70 9.66
C GLU A 3 -6.27 2.07 10.81
N GLY A 4 -6.79 3.30 10.79
CA GLY A 4 -7.80 3.77 11.76
C GLY A 4 -7.30 4.43 13.06
N ILE A 5 -5.99 4.64 13.26
CA ILE A 5 -5.48 5.32 14.46
C ILE A 5 -4.71 6.60 14.08
N SER A 6 -5.43 7.74 14.08
CA SER A 6 -4.94 9.09 13.74
C SER A 6 -3.75 9.58 14.60
N THR A 7 -3.56 9.02 15.80
CA THR A 7 -2.48 9.39 16.74
C THR A 7 -1.29 8.42 16.73
N SER A 8 -1.23 7.47 15.79
CA SER A 8 -0.15 6.49 15.76
C SER A 8 1.19 7.12 15.39
N ARG A 9 2.23 6.79 16.16
CA ARG A 9 3.61 7.08 15.79
C ARG A 9 4.12 6.04 14.80
N ILE A 10 4.76 6.50 13.73
CA ILE A 10 5.53 5.64 12.83
C ILE A 10 6.98 5.78 13.23
N TYR A 11 7.53 4.69 13.77
CA TYR A 11 8.95 4.62 14.09
C TYR A 11 9.73 4.28 12.84
N ILE A 12 10.83 5.01 12.61
CA ILE A 12 11.77 4.71 11.53
C ILE A 12 12.48 3.40 11.90
N ARG A 13 12.39 2.41 11.00
CA ARG A 13 13.03 1.11 11.20
C ARG A 13 14.52 1.23 10.92
N GLU A 14 15.30 0.36 11.54
CA GLU A 14 16.71 0.20 11.19
C GLU A 14 16.84 -0.11 9.68
N GLY A 15 17.73 0.60 8.99
CA GLY A 15 17.88 0.53 7.53
C GLY A 15 16.96 1.46 6.72
N GLN A 16 16.04 2.21 7.34
CA GLN A 16 15.31 3.31 6.69
C GLN A 16 16.00 4.63 6.99
N GLU A 17 16.42 5.35 5.95
CA GLU A 17 17.31 6.51 6.10
C GLU A 17 16.61 7.76 6.66
N SER A 18 15.30 7.93 6.41
CA SER A 18 14.57 9.13 6.82
C SER A 18 13.05 8.96 6.79
N VAL A 19 12.33 9.95 7.34
CA VAL A 19 10.87 10.09 7.11
C VAL A 19 10.55 10.19 5.62
N GLY A 20 11.42 10.83 4.83
CA GLY A 20 11.26 10.93 3.38
C GLY A 20 11.23 9.55 2.71
N ALA A 21 12.05 8.61 3.16
CA ALA A 21 12.05 7.24 2.63
C ALA A 21 10.70 6.54 2.88
N VAL A 22 10.12 6.72 4.07
CA VAL A 22 8.79 6.18 4.42
C VAL A 22 7.70 6.80 3.54
N LEU A 23 7.77 8.13 3.29
CA LEU A 23 6.81 8.80 2.41
C LEU A 23 6.92 8.30 0.97
N VAL A 24 8.14 8.12 0.46
CA VAL A 24 8.37 7.59 -0.90
C VAL A 24 7.81 6.19 -1.05
N GLU A 25 7.99 5.30 -0.07
CA GLU A 25 7.42 3.96 -0.08
C GLU A 25 5.88 4.01 -0.21
N MET A 26 5.22 4.82 0.63
CA MET A 26 3.76 4.97 0.60
C MET A 26 3.26 5.56 -0.73
N ILE A 27 3.90 6.63 -1.21
CA ILE A 27 3.53 7.30 -2.45
C ILE A 27 3.73 6.38 -3.65
N THR A 28 4.80 5.59 -3.67
CA THR A 28 5.06 4.62 -4.75
C THR A 28 3.98 3.54 -4.81
N GLY A 29 3.54 3.03 -3.65
CA GLY A 29 2.39 2.13 -3.57
C GLY A 29 1.10 2.76 -4.10
N LEU A 30 0.83 4.00 -3.72
CA LEU A 30 -0.33 4.76 -4.22
C LEU A 30 -0.29 4.98 -5.73
N GLN A 31 0.86 5.35 -6.30
CA GLN A 31 1.02 5.53 -7.74
C GLN A 31 0.84 4.22 -8.52
N SER A 32 1.26 3.09 -7.94
CA SER A 32 1.00 1.77 -8.52
C SER A 32 -0.51 1.48 -8.57
N ALA A 33 -1.26 1.81 -7.51
CA ALA A 33 -2.71 1.69 -7.50
C ALA A 33 -3.39 2.55 -8.59
N PHE A 34 -2.93 3.79 -8.79
CA PHE A 34 -3.38 4.67 -9.88
C PHE A 34 -3.16 4.03 -11.25
N THR A 35 -2.01 3.39 -11.44
CA THR A 35 -1.67 2.68 -12.68
C THR A 35 -2.63 1.52 -12.93
N TYR A 36 -2.95 0.71 -11.91
CA TYR A 36 -3.87 -0.43 -12.07
C TYR A 36 -5.28 -0.03 -12.49
N VAL A 37 -5.79 1.11 -12.01
CA VAL A 37 -7.12 1.61 -12.38
C VAL A 37 -7.09 2.57 -13.58
N GLY A 38 -5.91 2.81 -14.16
CA GLY A 38 -5.71 3.71 -15.29
C GLY A 38 -5.98 5.19 -14.98
N ALA A 39 -5.76 5.65 -13.75
CA ALA A 39 -5.96 7.04 -13.33
C ALA A 39 -4.65 7.84 -13.36
N THR A 40 -4.72 9.11 -13.78
CA THR A 40 -3.60 10.06 -13.72
C THR A 40 -3.87 11.24 -12.78
N THR A 41 -5.05 11.28 -12.16
CA THR A 41 -5.50 12.31 -11.23
C THR A 41 -6.26 11.69 -10.07
N ILE A 42 -6.35 12.40 -8.95
CA ILE A 42 -7.07 11.94 -7.76
C ILE A 42 -8.56 11.75 -8.08
N ASP A 43 -9.17 12.68 -8.82
CA ASP A 43 -10.59 12.59 -9.18
C ASP A 43 -10.87 11.36 -10.04
N GLN A 44 -10.01 11.07 -11.04
CA GLN A 44 -10.12 9.84 -11.83
C GLN A 44 -9.93 8.58 -10.97
N PHE A 45 -9.00 8.61 -10.01
CA PHE A 45 -8.81 7.47 -9.11
C PHE A 45 -10.05 7.23 -8.26
N HIS A 46 -10.67 8.30 -7.73
CA HIS A 46 -11.89 8.21 -6.94
C HIS A 46 -13.08 7.70 -7.76
N GLU A 47 -13.21 8.12 -9.01
CA GLU A 47 -14.28 7.69 -9.91
C GLU A 47 -14.12 6.24 -10.37
N ARG A 48 -12.89 5.80 -10.64
CA ARG A 48 -12.60 4.51 -11.30
C ARG A 48 -12.25 3.38 -10.34
N ALA A 49 -11.81 3.68 -9.12
CA ALA A 49 -11.43 2.64 -8.18
C ALA A 49 -12.65 1.89 -7.66
N GLU A 50 -12.62 0.56 -7.77
CA GLU A 50 -13.64 -0.33 -7.22
C GLU A 50 -13.08 -1.05 -5.98
N VAL A 51 -13.88 -1.07 -4.91
CA VAL A 51 -13.56 -1.78 -3.67
C VAL A 51 -14.43 -3.01 -3.54
N GLY A 52 -13.82 -4.19 -3.57
CA GLY A 52 -14.48 -5.47 -3.41
C GLY A 52 -14.36 -6.04 -1.99
N VAL A 53 -15.26 -6.97 -1.64
CA VAL A 53 -15.15 -7.79 -0.42
C VAL A 53 -14.37 -9.06 -0.74
N GLN A 54 -13.39 -9.40 0.08
CA GLN A 54 -12.60 -10.63 -0.07
C GLN A 54 -12.88 -11.60 1.07
N THR A 55 -12.81 -12.90 0.78
CA THR A 55 -12.77 -13.94 1.81
C THR A 55 -11.38 -13.99 2.46
N ALA A 56 -11.25 -14.63 3.62
CA ALA A 56 -9.95 -14.83 4.26
C ALA A 56 -8.97 -15.61 3.37
N ALA A 57 -9.47 -16.56 2.56
CA ALA A 57 -8.66 -17.30 1.60
C ALA A 57 -8.14 -16.39 0.47
N GLY A 58 -9.00 -15.51 -0.08
CA GLY A 58 -8.59 -14.54 -1.10
C GLY A 58 -7.58 -13.51 -0.59
N TYR A 59 -7.74 -13.02 0.64
CA TYR A 59 -6.71 -12.21 1.29
C TYR A 59 -5.41 -12.99 1.45
N GLY A 60 -5.54 -14.26 1.87
CA GLY A 60 -4.48 -15.25 1.92
C GLY A 60 -3.67 -15.22 0.64
N GLU A 61 -4.26 -15.59 -0.51
CA GLU A 61 -3.61 -15.65 -1.84
C GLU A 61 -2.78 -14.41 -2.21
N GLY A 62 -3.25 -13.21 -1.85
CA GLY A 62 -2.58 -11.94 -2.19
C GLY A 62 -1.31 -11.64 -1.38
N THR A 63 -1.06 -12.36 -0.28
CA THR A 63 0.16 -12.16 0.51
C THR A 63 1.38 -12.85 -0.13
N PRO A 64 2.62 -12.50 0.22
CA PRO A 64 3.81 -13.21 -0.27
C PRO A 64 3.90 -14.65 0.32
N HIS A 65 3.91 -15.69 -0.52
CA HIS A 65 4.08 -17.11 -0.10
C HIS A 65 5.36 -17.76 -0.64
N GLY A 66 6.17 -17.02 -1.41
CA GLY A 66 7.40 -17.54 -1.97
C GLY A 66 8.42 -17.89 -0.89
N LYS A 67 9.08 -19.05 -1.03
CA LYS A 67 10.28 -19.33 -0.23
C LYS A 67 11.38 -18.36 -0.63
N ILE A 68 12.00 -17.69 0.34
CA ILE A 68 13.27 -17.00 0.12
C ILE A 68 14.26 -18.07 -0.37
N ARG A 69 14.72 -17.98 -1.61
CA ARG A 69 15.82 -18.83 -2.08
C ARG A 69 17.10 -18.27 -1.48
N ASN A 70 17.77 -19.09 -0.68
CA ASN A 70 19.14 -18.87 -0.22
C ASN A 70 20.12 -18.93 -1.40
#